data_AF-A0A5E7JEA0-F1
#
_entry.id   AF-A0A5E7JEA0-F1
#
_cell.length_a   1.000
_cell.length_b   1.000
_cell.length_c   1.000
_cell.angle_alpha   90.00
_cell.angle_beta   90.00
_cell.angle_gamma   90.00
#
_symmetry.space_group_name_H-M   'P 1'
#
loop_
_entity.id
_entity.type
_entity.pdbx_description
1 polymer ?
#
loop_
_entity_poly.entity_id
_entity_poly.type
_entity_poly.pdbx_seq_one_letter_code
_entity_poly.pdbx_strand_id
1 'polypeptide(L)'
;MGWASMAQRMLGVSIRTFSEPSATLDPEGAVYWLTDGVEPGVPLAQAVFDTAYVSVDPESGAPVSSQNPILGVRLVDLPNNPTNRDRVRVRGVLYTLNEPQFDGVAGATIPLRKA
;
A
#
# COMPACT_ATOMS: atom_id res chain seq x y z
N MET A 1 19.68 -20.00 11.86
CA MET A 1 18.74 -19.54 10.82
C MET A 1 17.49 -19.04 11.54
N GLY A 2 17.33 -17.73 11.66
CA GLY A 2 16.32 -17.13 12.55
C GLY A 2 14.98 -16.89 11.87
N TRP A 3 13.91 -16.94 12.65
CA TRP A 3 12.51 -16.65 12.27
C TRP A 3 12.36 -15.42 11.34
N ALA A 4 13.10 -14.33 11.63
CA ALA A 4 13.06 -13.10 10.83
C ALA A 4 13.46 -13.31 9.35
N SER A 5 14.42 -14.18 9.04
CA SER A 5 14.82 -14.42 7.64
C SER A 5 13.80 -15.25 6.89
N MET A 6 13.04 -16.09 7.59
CA MET A 6 11.96 -16.89 6.99
C MET A 6 10.72 -16.02 6.74
N ALA A 7 10.38 -15.12 7.67
CA ALA A 7 9.32 -14.13 7.49
C ALA A 7 9.61 -13.20 6.29
N GLN A 8 10.84 -12.69 6.17
CA GLN A 8 11.25 -11.88 5.02
C GLN A 8 11.14 -12.64 3.67
N ARG A 9 11.42 -13.95 3.66
CA ARG A 9 11.28 -14.77 2.45
C ARG A 9 9.82 -14.98 2.08
N MET A 10 8.94 -15.23 3.05
CA MET A 10 7.51 -15.41 2.80
C MET A 10 6.84 -14.10 2.34
N LEU A 11 7.17 -12.98 2.98
CA LEU A 11 6.78 -11.64 2.51
C LEU A 11 7.31 -11.39 1.09
N GLY A 12 8.56 -11.76 0.80
CA GLY A 12 9.14 -11.62 -0.54
C GLY A 12 8.40 -12.42 -1.63
N VAL A 13 7.84 -13.59 -1.30
CA VAL A 13 7.04 -14.39 -2.25
C VAL A 13 5.65 -13.78 -2.43
N SER A 14 4.94 -13.45 -1.34
CA SER A 14 3.62 -12.84 -1.42
C SER A 14 3.64 -11.51 -2.17
N ILE A 15 4.65 -10.68 -1.90
CA ILE A 15 4.84 -9.40 -2.61
C ILE A 15 5.09 -9.65 -4.09
N ARG A 16 5.89 -10.64 -4.50
CA ARG A 16 6.08 -10.93 -5.95
C ARG A 16 4.80 -11.34 -6.67
N THR A 17 3.89 -12.02 -5.98
CA THR A 17 2.63 -12.50 -6.57
C THR A 17 1.55 -11.43 -6.62
N PHE A 18 1.50 -10.55 -5.62
CA PHE A 18 0.41 -9.58 -5.44
C PHE A 18 0.84 -8.12 -5.59
N SER A 19 2.09 -7.85 -5.99
CA SER A 19 2.52 -6.48 -6.23
C SER A 19 1.79 -5.87 -7.41
N GLU A 20 1.45 -4.60 -7.28
CA GLU A 20 1.16 -3.73 -8.42
C GLU A 20 2.35 -3.72 -9.39
N PRO A 21 2.10 -3.46 -10.68
CA PRO A 21 3.17 -3.46 -11.67
C PRO A 21 4.22 -2.38 -11.37
N SER A 22 5.48 -2.67 -11.71
CA SER A 22 6.55 -1.68 -11.61
C SER A 22 6.33 -0.55 -12.63
N ALA A 23 6.77 0.67 -12.30
CA ALA A 23 6.65 1.83 -13.20
C ALA A 23 7.33 1.65 -14.58
N THR A 24 8.32 0.75 -14.69
CA THR A 24 8.95 0.41 -15.97
C THR A 24 8.04 -0.39 -16.91
N LEU A 25 7.16 -1.22 -16.35
CA LEU A 25 6.24 -2.08 -17.10
C LEU A 25 4.90 -1.40 -17.35
N ASP A 26 4.39 -0.71 -16.34
CA ASP A 26 3.13 0.02 -16.40
C ASP A 26 3.23 1.28 -15.50
N PRO A 27 3.61 2.43 -16.08
CA PRO A 27 3.70 3.68 -15.33
C PRO A 27 2.38 4.14 -14.72
N GLU A 28 1.23 3.77 -15.30
CA GLU A 28 -0.09 4.20 -14.87
C GLU A 28 -0.64 3.32 -13.75
N GLY A 29 -0.36 2.01 -13.80
CA GLY A 29 -0.71 1.03 -12.77
C GLY A 29 0.23 1.04 -11.55
N ALA A 30 1.43 1.60 -11.67
CA ALA A 30 2.41 1.60 -10.60
C ALA A 30 2.02 2.45 -9.37
N VAL A 31 2.58 2.07 -8.22
CA VAL A 31 2.45 2.80 -6.96
C VAL A 31 3.57 3.83 -6.84
N TYR A 32 3.21 5.08 -6.57
CA TYR A 32 4.16 6.16 -6.31
C TYR A 32 4.02 6.66 -4.88
N TRP A 33 5.15 6.78 -4.19
CA TRP A 33 5.26 7.40 -2.87
C TRP A 33 5.64 8.87 -2.99
N LEU A 34 4.89 9.76 -2.34
CA LEU A 34 5.15 11.19 -2.31
C LEU A 34 5.52 11.59 -0.88
N THR A 35 6.81 11.84 -0.64
CA THR A 35 7.30 12.32 0.65
C THR A 35 6.75 13.71 0.92
N ASP A 36 6.09 13.89 2.07
CA ASP A 36 5.33 15.11 2.42
C ASP A 36 4.31 15.55 1.34
N GLY A 37 3.88 14.64 0.46
CA GLY A 37 2.95 14.92 -0.63
C GLY A 37 3.54 15.67 -1.83
N VAL A 38 4.87 15.77 -1.93
CA VAL A 38 5.56 16.51 -3.00
C VAL A 38 5.72 15.66 -4.27
N GLU A 39 5.51 16.29 -5.44
CA GLU A 39 5.79 15.70 -6.75
C GLU A 39 7.21 16.04 -7.27
N PRO A 40 7.82 15.17 -8.10
CA PRO A 40 7.32 13.86 -8.52
C PRO A 40 7.52 12.80 -7.42
N GLY A 41 6.56 11.90 -7.28
CA GLY A 41 6.68 10.76 -6.37
C GLY A 41 7.73 9.74 -6.84
N VAL A 42 8.24 8.95 -5.90
CA VAL A 42 9.16 7.84 -6.15
C VAL A 42 8.36 6.57 -6.43
N PRO A 43 8.59 5.88 -7.57
CA PRO A 43 7.91 4.61 -7.83
C PRO A 43 8.39 3.54 -6.85
N LEU A 44 7.45 2.81 -6.26
CA LEU A 44 7.76 1.68 -5.40
C LEU A 44 7.95 0.43 -6.26
N ALA A 45 9.12 -0.20 -6.15
CA ALA A 45 9.43 -1.42 -6.89
C ALA A 45 8.56 -2.61 -6.46
N GLN A 46 8.10 -2.59 -5.21
CA GLN A 46 7.33 -3.65 -4.57
C GLN A 46 6.29 -3.04 -3.63
N ALA A 47 5.02 -3.14 -4.02
CA ALA A 47 3.90 -2.64 -3.23
C ALA A 47 2.65 -3.45 -3.57
N VAL A 48 1.95 -3.93 -2.54
CA VAL A 48 0.67 -4.63 -2.68
C VAL A 48 -0.45 -3.64 -2.35
N PHE A 49 -1.34 -3.40 -3.30
CA PHE A 49 -2.50 -2.53 -3.09
C PHE A 49 -3.78 -3.35 -3.07
N ASP A 50 -4.51 -3.29 -1.96
CA ASP A 50 -5.84 -3.87 -1.84
C ASP A 50 -6.90 -2.77 -1.92
N THR A 51 -7.88 -2.96 -2.79
CA THR A 51 -8.91 -1.97 -3.05
C THR A 51 -9.99 -2.04 -1.98
N ALA A 52 -10.58 -0.89 -1.63
CA ALA A 52 -11.71 -0.83 -0.72
C ALA A 52 -12.83 -1.79 -1.13
N TYR A 53 -13.30 -2.61 -0.19
CA TYR A 53 -14.50 -3.43 -0.36
C TYR A 53 -15.67 -2.76 0.34
N VAL A 54 -16.77 -2.54 -0.38
CA VAL A 54 -18.04 -2.08 0.18
C VAL A 54 -19.08 -3.17 -0.03
N SER A 55 -19.58 -3.74 1.05
CA SER A 55 -20.74 -4.63 1.04
C SER A 55 -21.99 -3.79 1.18
N VAL A 56 -22.93 -3.91 0.24
CA VAL A 56 -24.22 -3.20 0.26
C VAL A 56 -25.33 -4.20 0.55
N ASP A 57 -26.29 -3.81 1.39
CA ASP A 57 -27.52 -4.58 1.58
C ASP A 57 -28.38 -4.48 0.32
N PRO A 58 -28.69 -5.59 -0.36
CA PRO A 58 -29.48 -5.58 -1.59
C PRO A 58 -30.92 -5.12 -1.40
N GLU A 59 -31.48 -5.16 -0.18
CA GLU A 59 -32.87 -4.73 0.08
C GLU A 59 -33.00 -3.23 0.34
N SER A 60 -32.06 -2.63 1.08
CA SER A 60 -32.11 -1.20 1.45
C SER A 60 -31.17 -0.30 0.64
N GLY A 61 -30.19 -0.88 -0.09
CA GLY A 61 -29.13 -0.13 -0.76
C GLY A 61 -28.13 0.53 0.20
N ALA A 62 -28.25 0.28 1.51
CA ALA A 62 -27.37 0.84 2.52
C ALA A 62 -26.02 0.11 2.58
N PRO A 63 -24.90 0.82 2.76
CA PRO A 63 -23.61 0.19 2.99
C PRO A 63 -23.59 -0.50 4.36
N VAL A 64 -23.30 -1.81 4.37
CA VAL A 64 -23.24 -2.65 5.58
C VAL A 64 -21.81 -2.76 6.11
N SER A 65 -20.82 -2.71 5.22
CA SER A 65 -19.41 -2.74 5.59
C SER A 65 -18.59 -1.99 4.55
N SER A 66 -17.68 -1.13 4.99
CA SER A 66 -16.70 -0.46 4.13
C SER A 66 -15.30 -0.68 4.68
N GLN A 67 -14.45 -1.33 3.92
CA GLN A 67 -13.02 -1.41 4.21
C GLN A 67 -12.30 -0.32 3.42
N ASN A 68 -11.42 0.43 4.10
CA ASN A 68 -10.52 1.35 3.45
C ASN A 68 -9.51 0.58 2.58
N PRO A 69 -9.00 1.15 1.48
CA PRO A 69 -7.91 0.52 0.73
C PRO A 69 -6.69 0.33 1.63
N ILE A 70 -5.89 -0.69 1.35
CA ILE A 70 -4.71 -1.04 2.14
C ILE A 70 -3.49 -1.07 1.23
N LEU A 71 -2.37 -0.53 1.73
CA LEU A 71 -1.07 -0.64 1.10
C LEU A 71 -0.14 -1.51 1.95
N GLY A 72 0.34 -2.60 1.38
CA GLY A 72 1.40 -3.44 1.95
C GLY A 72 2.75 -3.13 1.29
N VAL A 73 3.74 -2.73 2.10
CA VAL A 73 5.09 -2.34 1.62
C VAL A 73 6.17 -2.85 2.55
N ARG A 74 7.41 -2.94 2.04
CA ARG A 74 8.60 -3.13 2.88
C ARG A 74 9.18 -1.78 3.24
N LEU A 75 9.57 -1.60 4.50
CA LEU A 75 10.12 -0.34 4.99
C LEU A 75 11.41 0.07 4.29
N VAL A 76 12.22 -0.90 3.86
CA VAL A 76 13.49 -0.67 3.15
C VAL A 76 13.30 -0.12 1.73
N ASP A 77 12.10 -0.28 1.16
CA ASP A 77 11.78 0.24 -0.18
C ASP A 77 11.20 1.66 -0.13
N LEU A 78 10.93 2.19 1.07
CA LEU A 78 10.41 3.54 1.24
C LEU A 78 11.54 4.57 1.34
N PRO A 79 11.36 5.76 0.74
CA PRO A 79 12.37 6.82 0.82
C PRO A 79 12.46 7.46 2.22
N ASN A 80 11.41 7.31 3.04
CA ASN A 80 11.36 7.80 4.42
C ASN A 80 10.51 6.87 5.30
N ASN A 81 10.63 7.03 6.62
CA ASN A 81 9.71 6.38 7.54
C ASN A 81 8.29 6.98 7.33
N PRO A 82 7.24 6.16 7.18
CA PRO A 82 5.88 6.64 6.93
C PRO A 82 5.38 7.67 7.93
N THR A 83 4.81 8.76 7.43
CA THR A 83 4.15 9.80 8.22
C THR A 83 2.78 10.17 7.62
N ASN A 84 1.94 10.85 8.41
CA ASN A 84 0.64 11.33 7.94
C ASN A 84 0.74 12.48 6.90
N ARG A 85 1.95 13.02 6.67
CA ARG A 85 2.19 14.03 5.64
C ARG A 85 2.43 13.39 4.27
N ASP A 86 2.90 12.15 4.25
CA ASP A 86 3.14 11.43 3.01
C ASP A 86 1.84 11.13 2.28
N ARG A 87 1.96 10.94 0.96
CA ARG A 87 0.85 10.53 0.10
C ARG A 87 1.27 9.35 -0.75
N VAL A 88 0.29 8.58 -1.18
CA VAL A 88 0.51 7.48 -2.13
C VAL A 88 -0.42 7.67 -3.30
N ARG A 89 0.13 7.56 -4.50
CA ARG A 89 -0.65 7.55 -5.74
C ARG A 89 -0.66 6.14 -6.31
N VAL A 90 -1.85 5.61 -6.55
CA VAL A 90 -2.06 4.27 -7.14
C VAL A 90 -3.10 4.39 -8.24
N ARG A 91 -2.81 3.89 -9.44
CA ARG A 91 -3.75 3.91 -10.58
C ARG A 91 -4.37 5.30 -10.83
N GLY A 92 -3.54 6.33 -10.75
CA GLY A 92 -3.95 7.74 -10.91
C GLY A 92 -4.73 8.37 -9.74
N VAL A 93 -5.05 7.61 -8.68
CA VAL A 93 -5.77 8.12 -7.51
C VAL A 93 -4.80 8.43 -6.37
N LEU A 94 -4.95 9.61 -5.76
CA LEU A 94 -4.15 10.05 -4.62
C LEU A 94 -4.81 9.63 -3.30
N TYR A 95 -3.99 9.13 -2.38
CA TYR A 95 -4.40 8.68 -1.06
C TYR A 95 -3.55 9.31 0.05
N THR A 96 -4.19 9.57 1.18
CA THR A 96 -3.53 9.88 2.45
C THR A 96 -3.31 8.61 3.26
N LEU A 97 -2.18 8.52 3.95
CA LEU A 97 -1.93 7.45 4.91
C LEU A 97 -2.77 7.64 6.17
N ASN A 98 -3.28 6.53 6.70
CA ASN A 98 -4.00 6.48 7.96
C ASN A 98 -3.40 5.40 8.86
N GLU A 99 -2.64 5.83 9.87
CA GLU A 99 -2.06 4.97 10.91
C GLU A 99 -1.32 3.72 10.38
N PRO A 100 -0.05 3.88 9.96
CA PRO A 100 0.79 2.76 9.54
C PRO A 100 0.89 1.68 10.63
N GLN A 101 0.60 0.43 10.27
CA GLN A 101 0.74 -0.73 11.16
C GLN A 101 2.02 -1.49 10.80
N PHE A 102 2.99 -1.49 11.69
CA PHE A 102 4.28 -2.16 11.49
C PHE A 102 4.21 -3.61 11.96
N ASP A 103 4.74 -4.54 11.15
CA ASP A 103 4.69 -5.99 11.45
C ASP A 103 5.74 -6.46 12.48
N GLY A 104 6.58 -5.54 12.97
CA GLY A 104 7.66 -5.83 13.93
C GLY A 104 8.91 -6.47 13.30
N VAL A 105 8.95 -6.64 11.98
CA VAL A 105 10.10 -7.18 11.24
C VAL A 105 10.60 -6.18 10.20
N ALA A 106 9.91 -6.03 9.08
CA ALA A 106 10.38 -5.23 7.95
C ALA A 106 9.25 -4.69 7.06
N GLY A 107 8.00 -5.07 7.32
CA GLY A 107 6.83 -4.67 6.55
C GLY A 107 5.96 -3.67 7.29
N ALA A 108 5.17 -2.94 6.52
CA ALA A 108 4.06 -2.15 7.04
C ALA A 108 2.81 -2.40 6.21
N THR A 109 1.69 -2.49 6.93
CA THR A 109 0.33 -2.46 6.38
C THR A 109 -0.24 -1.09 6.69
N ILE A 110 -0.57 -0.32 5.65
CA ILE A 110 -0.97 1.07 5.79
C ILE A 110 -2.40 1.24 5.23
N PRO A 111 -3.39 1.42 6.10
CA PRO A 111 -4.72 1.84 5.67
C PRO A 111 -4.65 3.19 4.96
N LEU A 112 -5.40 3.34 3.88
CA LEU A 112 -5.43 4.52 3.04
C LEU A 112 -6.80 5.20 3.08
N ARG A 113 -6.83 6.51 2.85
CA ARG A 113 -8.07 7.25 2.58
C ARG A 113 -7.90 8.04 1.29
N LYS A 114 -8.94 8.13 0.47
CA LYS A 114 -8.89 9.02 -0.71
C LYS A 114 -8.64 10.45 -0.24
N ALA A 115 -7.65 11.10 -0.86
CA ALA A 115 -7.27 12.48 -0.54
C ALA A 115 -8.28 13.50 -1.09
#